data_AF-A0A5R1YVU0-F1
#
_entry.id   AF-A0A5R1YVU0-F1
#
_cell.length_a   1.000
_cell.length_b   1.000
_cell.length_c   1.000
_cell.angle_alpha   90.00
_cell.angle_beta   90.00
_cell.angle_gamma   90.00
#
_symmetry.space_group_name_H-M   'P 1'
#
loop_
_entity.id
_entity.type
_entity.pdbx_description
1 polymer ?
#
loop_
_entity_poly.entity_id
_entity_poly.type
_entity_poly.pdbx_seq_one_letter_code
_entity_poly.pdbx_strand_id
1 'polypeptide(L)'
;MIHAFIKKGCFQDSVSLMIISRKLSESENVDDVSVMMGTPANKSLLETTGFWHDDFHGATPNDICVAIRTEAVDDGITQVIVQQLEEALQQLAQGSSGSQSLIQVRRWESACQKLPEANLARGAGAG
;
A
#
# COMPACT_ATOMS: atom_id res chain seq x y z
N MET A 1 20.66 -7.43 6.57
CA MET A 1 19.91 -7.42 7.86
C MET A 1 18.45 -7.12 7.58
N ILE A 2 17.56 -7.57 8.47
CA ILE A 2 16.12 -7.27 8.40
C ILE A 2 15.80 -6.34 9.56
N HIS A 3 15.36 -5.14 9.24
CA HIS A 3 14.81 -4.21 10.21
C HIS A 3 13.30 -4.34 10.19
N ALA A 4 12.66 -4.27 11.35
CA ALA A 4 11.22 -4.29 11.45
C ALA A 4 10.72 -3.22 12.39
N PHE A 5 9.52 -2.72 12.12
CA PHE A 5 8.79 -1.88 13.05
C PHE A 5 7.29 -2.05 12.88
N ILE A 6 6.54 -1.70 13.93
CA ILE A 6 5.09 -1.81 13.95
C ILE A 6 4.48 -0.43 14.15
N LYS A 7 3.60 -0.03 13.23
CA LYS A 7 2.75 1.14 13.41
C LYS A 7 1.44 0.68 14.05
N LYS A 8 1.26 1.03 15.33
CA LYS A 8 0.05 0.67 16.07
C LYS A 8 -1.15 1.55 15.74
N GLY A 9 -2.34 0.95 15.71
CA GLY A 9 -3.61 1.68 15.58
C GLY A 9 -3.80 2.36 14.21
N CYS A 10 -3.21 1.80 13.17
CA CYS A 10 -3.33 2.29 11.80
C CYS A 10 -3.84 1.14 10.93
N PHE A 11 -5.06 1.27 10.43
CA PHE A 11 -5.64 0.32 9.49
C PHE A 11 -5.59 0.90 8.08
N GLN A 12 -5.07 0.14 7.13
CA GLN A 12 -5.05 0.52 5.73
C GLN A 12 -5.41 -0.65 4.81
N ASP A 13 -5.94 -0.30 3.63
CA ASP A 13 -6.25 -1.24 2.57
C ASP A 13 -4.97 -1.91 2.04
N SER A 14 -5.10 -3.17 1.64
CA SER A 14 -3.99 -3.94 1.06
C SER A 14 -3.39 -3.30 -0.19
N VAL A 15 -4.18 -2.58 -0.99
CA VAL A 15 -3.69 -1.82 -2.16
C VAL A 15 -2.80 -0.65 -1.73
N SER A 16 -3.22 0.10 -0.71
CA SER A 16 -2.45 1.21 -0.14
C SER A 16 -1.08 0.71 0.36
N LEU A 17 -1.07 -0.38 1.12
CA LEU A 17 0.16 -0.99 1.64
C LEU A 17 1.06 -1.52 0.53
N MET A 18 0.49 -2.10 -0.53
CA MET A 18 1.25 -2.58 -1.69
C MET A 18 1.93 -1.43 -2.44
N ILE A 19 1.24 -0.30 -2.64
CA ILE A 19 1.82 0.90 -3.28
C ILE A 19 2.97 1.44 -2.43
N ILE A 20 2.79 1.52 -1.10
CA ILE A 20 3.83 1.98 -0.20
C ILE A 20 5.03 1.04 -0.21
N SER A 21 4.81 -0.27 -0.04
CA SER A 21 5.86 -1.30 -0.09
C SER A 21 6.71 -1.15 -1.35
N ARG A 22 6.07 -1.03 -2.52
CA ARG A 22 6.79 -0.83 -3.78
C ARG A 22 7.59 0.46 -3.82
N LYS A 23 7.00 1.59 -3.41
CA LYS A 23 7.68 2.89 -3.38
C LYS A 23 8.89 2.89 -2.44
N LEU A 24 8.78 2.19 -1.31
CA LEU A 24 9.89 2.05 -0.37
C LEU A 24 10.98 1.11 -0.91
N SER A 25 10.60 0.01 -1.58
CA SER A 25 11.56 -0.88 -2.27
C SER A 25 12.27 -0.21 -3.46
N GLU A 26 11.75 0.88 -4.01
CA GLU A 26 12.42 1.67 -5.07
C GLU A 26 13.56 2.56 -4.54
N SER A 27 13.72 2.66 -3.21
CA SER A 27 14.81 3.46 -2.63
C SER A 27 16.14 2.70 -2.73
N GLU A 28 17.19 3.33 -3.28
CA GLU A 28 18.52 2.70 -3.47
C GLU A 28 19.21 2.26 -2.17
N ASN A 29 18.70 2.71 -1.02
CA ASN A 29 19.27 2.42 0.31
C ASN A 29 18.73 1.10 0.92
N VAL A 30 17.76 0.46 0.28
CA VAL A 30 17.16 -0.79 0.75
C VAL A 30 17.08 -1.79 -0.40
N ASP A 31 17.21 -3.07 -0.07
CA ASP A 31 17.13 -4.15 -1.05
C ASP A 31 15.66 -4.46 -1.35
N ASP A 32 14.84 -4.55 -0.30
CA ASP A 32 13.40 -4.77 -0.43
C ASP A 32 12.64 -4.38 0.85
N VAL A 33 11.39 -3.97 0.71
CA VAL A 33 10.52 -3.52 1.81
C VAL A 33 9.16 -4.18 1.71
N SER A 34 8.79 -4.92 2.76
CA SER A 34 7.48 -5.54 2.90
C SER A 34 6.62 -4.77 3.89
N VAL A 35 5.44 -4.31 3.43
CA VAL A 35 4.46 -3.61 4.27
C VAL A 35 3.17 -4.41 4.25
N MET A 36 2.71 -4.85 5.42
CA MET A 36 1.48 -5.63 5.52
C MET A 36 0.82 -5.50 6.90
N MET A 37 -0.49 -5.72 6.96
CA MET A 37 -1.21 -5.73 8.23
C MET A 37 -0.72 -6.86 9.14
N GLY A 38 -0.75 -6.65 10.46
CA GLY A 38 -0.38 -7.64 11.48
C GLY A 38 -1.38 -8.80 11.65
N THR A 39 -2.06 -9.20 10.57
CA THR A 39 -2.93 -10.38 10.56
C THR A 39 -2.10 -11.67 10.64
N PRO A 40 -2.63 -12.75 11.23
CA PRO A 40 -1.92 -14.03 11.31
C PRO A 40 -1.46 -14.56 9.93
N ALA A 41 -2.27 -14.38 8.89
CA ALA A 41 -1.94 -14.81 7.53
C ALA A 41 -0.72 -14.05 6.97
N ASN A 42 -0.68 -12.73 7.17
CA ASN A 42 0.44 -11.91 6.71
C ASN A 42 1.72 -12.20 7.53
N LYS A 43 1.59 -12.48 8.83
CA LYS A 43 2.73 -12.90 9.66
C LYS A 43 3.40 -14.17 9.13
N SER A 44 2.60 -15.19 8.81
CA SER A 44 3.12 -16.41 8.16
C SER A 44 3.76 -16.14 6.80
N LEU A 45 3.24 -15.16 6.06
CA LEU A 45 3.83 -14.73 4.79
C LEU A 45 5.21 -14.07 5.00
N LEU A 46 5.37 -13.20 5.99
CA LEU A 46 6.66 -12.59 6.36
C LEU A 46 7.69 -13.65 6.74
N GLU A 47 7.28 -14.69 7.48
CA GLU A 47 8.11 -15.83 7.83
C GLU A 47 8.58 -16.61 6.60
N THR A 48 7.64 -16.96 5.72
CA THR A 48 7.93 -17.75 4.51
C THR A 48 8.81 -16.98 3.51
N THR A 49 8.63 -15.66 3.41
CA THR A 49 9.38 -14.78 2.50
C THR A 49 10.72 -14.32 3.06
N GLY A 50 11.05 -14.71 4.30
CA GLY A 50 12.29 -14.32 4.96
C GLY A 50 12.35 -12.83 5.30
N PHE A 51 11.20 -12.21 5.58
CA PHE A 51 11.06 -10.85 6.12
C PHE A 51 10.65 -10.85 7.60
N TRP A 52 10.66 -12.01 8.26
CA TRP A 52 10.24 -12.14 9.65
C TRP A 52 11.19 -11.47 10.64
N HIS A 53 10.60 -10.92 11.69
CA HIS A 53 11.28 -10.29 12.81
C HIS A 53 10.46 -10.47 14.09
N ASP A 54 11.13 -10.66 15.23
CA ASP A 54 10.51 -10.92 16.53
C ASP A 54 9.51 -9.84 16.96
N ASP A 55 9.75 -8.57 16.59
CA ASP A 55 8.82 -7.46 16.83
C ASP A 55 7.38 -7.78 16.40
N PHE A 56 7.20 -8.50 15.29
CA PHE A 56 5.87 -8.85 14.75
C PHE A 56 5.06 -9.79 15.64
N HIS A 57 5.66 -10.43 16.66
CA HIS A 57 4.90 -11.22 17.64
C HIS A 57 3.79 -10.39 18.29
N GLY A 58 4.10 -9.14 18.67
CA GLY A 58 3.17 -8.25 19.36
C GLY A 58 2.17 -7.52 18.46
N ALA A 59 2.29 -7.65 17.13
CA ALA A 59 1.40 -6.97 16.20
C ALA A 59 -0.01 -7.58 16.21
N THR A 60 -1.03 -6.74 16.07
CA THR A 60 -2.42 -7.16 15.93
C THR A 60 -2.91 -6.90 14.49
N PRO A 61 -4.07 -7.46 14.09
CA PRO A 61 -4.70 -7.13 12.81
C PRO A 61 -5.01 -5.65 12.58
N ASN A 62 -4.95 -4.81 13.63
CA ASN A 62 -5.16 -3.36 13.55
C ASN A 62 -3.85 -2.57 13.42
N ASP A 63 -2.72 -3.26 13.34
CA ASP A 63 -1.39 -2.67 13.25
C ASP A 63 -0.77 -2.97 11.88
N ILE A 64 0.09 -2.07 11.41
CA ILE A 64 0.87 -2.28 10.19
C ILE A 64 2.26 -2.77 10.58
N CYS A 65 2.64 -3.92 10.03
CA CYS A 65 3.97 -4.49 10.11
C CYS A 65 4.79 -4.05 8.89
N VAL A 66 5.98 -3.53 9.14
CA VAL A 66 6.91 -3.11 8.10
C VAL A 66 8.23 -3.83 8.31
N ALA A 67 8.68 -4.55 7.30
CA ALA A 67 9.96 -5.23 7.26
C ALA A 67 10.82 -4.63 6.15
N ILE A 68 12.06 -4.28 6.46
CA ILE A 68 13.02 -3.68 5.56
C ILE A 68 14.22 -4.62 5.47
N ARG A 69 14.53 -5.07 4.27
CA ARG A 69 15.74 -5.84 3.96
C ARG A 69 16.77 -4.87 3.39
N THR A 70 17.93 -4.78 4.02
CA THR A 70 19.05 -3.97 3.52
C THR A 70 20.36 -4.65 3.87
N GLU A 71 21.36 -4.54 3.00
CA GLU A 71 22.72 -5.03 3.25
C GLU A 71 23.57 -4.02 4.04
N ALA A 72 23.15 -2.75 4.08
CA ALA A 72 23.89 -1.68 4.74
C ALA A 72 23.69 -1.71 6.26
N VAL A 73 24.78 -1.49 7.00
CA VAL A 73 24.81 -1.36 8.47
C VAL A 73 24.61 0.11 8.84
N ASP A 74 23.56 0.74 8.34
CA ASP A 74 23.33 2.16 8.57
C ASP A 74 21.96 2.38 9.22
N ASP A 75 21.97 2.72 10.51
CA ASP A 75 20.78 3.05 11.29
C ASP A 75 19.97 4.21 10.67
N GLY A 76 20.60 5.06 9.84
CA GLY A 76 19.93 6.16 9.14
C GLY A 76 18.87 5.67 8.13
N ILE A 77 19.04 4.48 7.55
CA ILE A 77 18.13 3.93 6.55
C ILE A 77 16.75 3.67 7.15
N THR A 78 16.72 3.13 8.37
CA THR A 78 15.47 2.88 9.09
C THR A 78 14.71 4.18 9.30
N GLN A 79 15.38 5.27 9.69
CA GLN A 79 14.73 6.58 9.86
C GLN A 79 14.17 7.13 8.55
N VAL A 80 14.92 7.04 7.45
CA VAL A 80 14.49 7.51 6.13
C VAL A 80 13.24 6.73 5.68
N ILE A 81 13.24 5.41 5.84
CA ILE A 81 12.09 4.58 5.44
C ILE A 81 10.86 4.85 6.33
N VAL A 82 11.05 5.03 7.64
CA VAL A 82 9.96 5.40 8.55
C VAL A 82 9.35 6.74 8.12
N GLN A 83 10.18 7.73 7.81
CA GLN A 83 9.72 9.05 7.37
C GLN A 83 8.96 8.96 6.04
N GLN A 84 9.50 8.26 5.04
CA GLN A 84 8.83 8.05 3.76
C GLN A 84 7.50 7.29 3.89
N LEU A 85 7.44 6.29 4.78
CA LEU A 85 6.20 5.59 5.09
C LEU A 85 5.16 6.54 5.71
N GLU A 86 5.55 7.34 6.69
CA GLU A 86 4.62 8.27 7.34
C GLU A 86 4.08 9.30 6.33
N GLU A 87 4.93 9.84 5.46
CA GLU A 87 4.50 10.71 4.38
C GLU A 87 3.54 10.01 3.42
N ALA A 88 3.84 8.77 3.02
CA ALA A 88 2.97 8.02 2.11
C ALA A 88 1.60 7.69 2.76
N LEU A 89 1.59 7.31 4.05
CA LEU A 89 0.36 7.11 4.81
C LEU A 89 -0.44 8.41 4.96
N GLN A 90 0.23 9.54 5.20
CA GLN A 90 -0.42 10.86 5.25
C GLN A 90 -1.00 11.26 3.90
N GLN A 91 -0.28 11.01 2.79
CA GLN A 91 -0.78 11.30 1.44
C GLN A 91 -2.03 10.47 1.12
N LEU A 92 -2.07 9.20 1.51
CA LEU A 92 -3.25 8.34 1.37
C LEU A 92 -4.42 8.81 2.26
N ALA A 93 -4.13 9.23 3.49
CA ALA A 93 -5.14 9.77 4.40
C ALA A 93 -5.72 11.12 3.91
N GLN A 94 -4.87 12.02 3.41
CA GLN A 94 -5.29 13.33 2.88
C GLN A 94 -6.00 13.21 1.52
N GLY A 95 -5.60 12.25 0.67
CA GLY A 95 -6.29 11.92 -0.57
C GLY A 95 -7.73 11.41 -0.36
N SER A 96 -8.10 11.09 0.87
CA SER A 96 -9.43 10.57 1.25
C SER A 96 -10.37 11.62 1.85
N SER A 97 -9.93 12.88 2.10
CA SER A 97 -10.75 13.92 2.76
C SER A 97 -10.86 15.26 2.01
N GLY A 98 -10.35 15.35 0.79
CA GLY A 98 -10.53 16.52 -0.08
C GLY A 98 -11.32 16.16 -1.33
N SER A 99 -12.44 16.84 -1.54
CA SER A 99 -13.15 16.89 -2.82
C SER A 99 -12.19 16.91 -4.02
N GLN A 100 -12.38 16.00 -4.98
CA GLN A 100 -11.73 15.96 -6.30
C GLN A 100 -10.20 15.71 -6.37
N SER A 101 -9.72 14.47 -6.14
CA SER A 101 -8.55 13.97 -6.89
C SER A 101 -8.35 12.44 -6.87
N LEU A 102 -9.42 11.66 -6.71
CA LEU A 102 -9.46 10.32 -7.31
C LEU A 102 -9.80 10.45 -8.80
N ILE A 103 -9.06 11.34 -9.47
CA ILE A 103 -8.77 11.21 -10.87
C ILE A 103 -7.91 9.94 -10.96
N GLN A 104 -8.59 8.85 -11.27
CA GLN A 104 -8.25 8.24 -12.54
C GLN A 104 -6.83 7.65 -12.61
N VAL A 105 -6.50 6.75 -11.69
CA VAL A 105 -5.75 5.52 -12.05
C VAL A 105 -6.67 4.60 -12.90
N ARG A 106 -7.34 5.20 -13.89
CA ARG A 106 -8.27 4.62 -14.86
C ARG A 106 -8.28 5.38 -16.20
N ARG A 107 -7.35 6.31 -16.47
CA ARG A 107 -7.12 6.80 -17.85
C ARG A 107 -5.95 6.06 -18.51
N TRP A 108 -5.91 4.75 -18.28
CA TRP A 108 -5.27 3.80 -19.20
C TRP A 108 -6.31 3.08 -20.08
N GLU A 109 -7.60 3.40 -19.98
CA GLU A 109 -8.64 2.86 -20.87
C GLU A 109 -8.89 3.73 -22.12
N SER A 110 -7.83 4.29 -22.71
CA SER A 110 -7.88 4.91 -24.04
C SER A 110 -7.59 3.91 -25.16
N ALA A 111 -8.13 2.68 -25.10
CA ALA A 111 -7.74 1.65 -26.07
C ALA A 111 -8.83 0.75 -26.66
N CYS A 112 -10.09 0.73 -26.22
CA CYS A 112 -11.12 -0.09 -26.88
C CYS A 112 -12.56 0.36 -26.57
N GLN A 113 -13.03 1.43 -27.19
CA GLN A 113 -14.33 1.46 -27.90
C GLN A 113 -14.52 2.83 -28.54
N LYS A 114 -13.88 3.01 -29.70
CA LYS A 114 -14.50 3.79 -30.76
C LYS A 114 -15.82 3.10 -31.09
N LEU A 115 -16.95 3.69 -30.74
CA LEU A 115 -18.19 3.68 -31.51
C LEU A 115 -19.06 4.84 -31.01
N PRO A 116 -19.16 5.95 -31.77
CA PRO A 116 -19.97 7.11 -31.44
C PRO A 116 -21.34 7.00 -32.09
N GLU A 117 -22.20 6.06 -31.70
CA GLU A 117 -23.60 6.03 -32.15
C GLU A 117 -24.45 5.48 -31.01
N ALA A 118 -25.23 6.33 -30.34
CA ALA A 118 -26.64 6.55 -30.67
C ALA A 118 -27.56 5.40 -30.21
N ASN A 119 -28.61 5.79 -29.47
CA ASN A 119 -29.82 5.06 -29.10
C ASN A 119 -29.78 4.02 -27.95
N LEU A 120 -30.04 4.49 -26.73
CA LEU A 120 -31.06 3.87 -25.86
C LEU A 120 -32.41 4.45 -26.31
N ALA A 121 -33.20 3.81 -27.20
CA ALA A 121 -34.08 2.66 -26.94
C ALA A 121 -35.06 2.96 -25.77
N ARG A 122 -36.25 3.51 -26.02
CA ARG A 122 -37.51 2.92 -26.54
C ARG A 122 -38.33 2.16 -25.48
N GLY A 123 -39.56 2.65 -25.28
CA GLY A 123 -40.77 1.91 -24.86
C GLY A 123 -40.93 1.80 -23.34
N ALA A 124 -42.11 1.82 -22.73
CA ALA A 124 -43.54 1.89 -23.07
C ALA A 124 -44.23 2.17 -21.69
N GLY A 125 -45.42 2.71 -21.48
CA GLY A 125 -46.66 2.77 -22.23
C GLY A 125 -47.81 2.85 -21.20
N ALA A 126 -48.93 3.47 -21.62
CA ALA A 126 -50.30 3.32 -21.10
C ALA A 126 -50.67 3.74 -19.67
N GLY A 127 -51.64 4.66 -19.61
CA GLY A 127 -52.40 5.11 -18.44
C GLY A 127 -53.18 6.36 -18.78
#